data_AF-A0AAD8GUL6-F1
#
_entry.id   AF-A0AAD8GUL6-F1
#
_cell.length_a   1.000
_cell.length_b   1.000
_cell.length_c   1.000
_cell.angle_alpha   90.00
_cell.angle_beta   90.00
_cell.angle_gamma   90.00
#
_symmetry.space_group_name_H-M   'P 1'
#
loop_
_entity.id
_entity.type
_entity.pdbx_description
1 polymer ?
#
loop_
_entity_poly.entity_id
_entity_poly.type
_entity_poly.pdbx_seq_one_letter_code
_entity_poly.pdbx_strand_id
1 'polypeptide(L)'
;MWHVTYHSTFKNKAPNSIQEIRKFAQKAMGTKDVRVDVKLNKQIWSRGIRSVPRRVRVRIARKRNDDEDAIEELYSLVTVAELHQVCATLSFLLCKIQLLGFFCKI
;
A
#
# COMPACT_ATOMS: atom_id res chain seq x y z
N MET A 1 -9.30 -9.97 -3.03
CA MET A 1 -9.21 -9.04 -4.19
C MET A 1 -10.11 -7.85 -3.89
N TRP A 2 -9.55 -6.71 -3.48
CA TRP A 2 -10.37 -5.63 -2.91
C TRP A 2 -10.99 -4.78 -4.03
N HIS A 3 -12.33 -4.75 -4.09
CA HIS A 3 -13.11 -3.92 -5.00
C HIS A 3 -13.24 -2.50 -4.43
N VAL A 4 -12.15 -1.72 -4.52
CA VAL A 4 -12.00 -0.38 -3.92
C VAL A 4 -13.01 0.65 -4.48
N THR A 5 -13.55 0.44 -5.68
CA THR A 5 -14.25 1.52 -6.40
C THR A 5 -15.57 1.12 -7.06
N TYR A 6 -16.11 -0.07 -6.78
CA TYR A 6 -17.29 -0.58 -7.50
C TYR A 6 -18.60 0.10 -7.07
N HIS A 7 -18.73 0.53 -5.82
CA HIS A 7 -19.95 1.17 -5.28
C HIS A 7 -19.68 2.54 -4.62
N SER A 8 -18.81 3.36 -5.22
CA SER A 8 -18.57 4.72 -4.71
C SER A 8 -18.99 5.80 -5.71
N THR A 9 -19.45 6.92 -5.16
CA THR A 9 -19.73 8.13 -5.94
C THR A 9 -18.45 8.64 -6.60
N PHE A 10 -18.57 9.22 -7.80
CA PHE A 10 -17.41 9.63 -8.60
C PHE A 10 -16.50 10.63 -7.88
N LYS A 11 -17.07 11.51 -7.05
CA LYS A 11 -16.32 12.51 -6.28
C LYS A 11 -15.49 11.88 -5.16
N ASN A 12 -15.84 10.68 -4.70
CA ASN A 12 -15.22 10.07 -3.52
C ASN A 12 -14.27 8.91 -3.86
N LYS A 13 -14.11 8.54 -5.13
CA LYS A 13 -13.27 7.39 -5.53
C LYS A 13 -11.82 7.51 -5.10
N ALA A 14 -11.14 8.59 -5.50
CA ALA A 14 -9.73 8.83 -5.13
C ALA A 14 -9.52 8.95 -3.59
N PRO A 15 -10.28 9.77 -2.84
CA PRO A 15 -10.09 9.85 -1.40
C PRO A 15 -10.44 8.55 -0.67
N ASN A 16 -11.49 7.83 -1.08
CA ASN A 16 -11.80 6.51 -0.50
C ASN A 16 -10.68 5.51 -0.75
N SER A 17 -10.07 5.53 -1.94
CA SER A 17 -8.95 4.64 -2.27
C SER A 17 -7.76 4.87 -1.33
N ILE A 18 -7.48 6.11 -0.95
CA ILE A 18 -6.41 6.44 0.01
C ILE A 18 -6.75 5.95 1.41
N GLN A 19 -8.00 6.12 1.85
CA GLN A 19 -8.46 5.60 3.14
C GLN A 19 -8.37 4.07 3.20
N GLU A 20 -8.69 3.39 2.11
CA GLU A 20 -8.62 1.95 2.02
C GLU A 20 -7.17 1.44 2.03
N ILE A 21 -6.24 2.16 1.39
CA ILE A 21 -4.80 1.87 1.51
C ILE A 21 -4.33 2.01 2.96
N ARG A 22 -4.80 3.04 3.69
CA ARG A 22 -4.50 3.20 5.12
C ARG A 22 -5.04 2.04 5.94
N LYS A 23 -6.32 1.67 5.75
CA LYS A 23 -6.94 0.51 6.42
C LYS A 23 -6.20 -0.79 6.11
N PHE A 24 -5.75 -0.96 4.87
CA PHE A 24 -4.97 -2.13 4.47
C PHE A 24 -3.62 -2.18 5.19
N ALA A 25 -2.90 -1.06 5.25
CA ALA A 25 -1.63 -0.97 5.96
C ALA A 25 -1.79 -1.18 7.48
N GLN A 26 -2.82 -0.57 8.10
CA GLN A 26 -3.16 -0.79 9.51
C GLN A 26 -3.44 -2.26 9.80
N LYS A 27 -4.24 -2.92 8.94
CA LYS A 27 -4.58 -4.35 9.11
C LYS A 27 -3.39 -5.27 8.89
N ALA A 28 -2.50 -4.97 7.94
CA ALA A 28 -1.36 -5.81 7.61
C ALA A 28 -0.22 -5.68 8.62
N MET A 29 0.04 -4.47 9.13
CA MET A 29 1.20 -4.16 9.98
C MET A 29 0.87 -4.00 11.47
N GLY A 30 -0.42 -3.80 11.82
CA GLY A 30 -0.86 -3.61 13.20
C GLY A 30 -0.47 -2.27 13.83
N THR A 31 -0.01 -1.29 13.05
CA THR A 31 0.32 0.07 13.53
C THR A 31 -0.87 1.00 13.30
N LYS A 32 -1.14 1.96 14.19
CA LYS A 32 -2.23 2.94 13.96
C LYS A 32 -1.73 4.12 13.12
N ASP A 33 -0.48 4.55 13.33
CA ASP A 33 0.17 5.55 12.46
C ASP A 33 0.59 4.94 11.11
N VAL A 34 -0.03 5.46 10.04
CA VAL A 34 0.26 5.09 8.66
C VAL A 34 0.50 6.34 7.83
N ARG A 35 1.73 6.47 7.35
CA ARG A 35 2.19 7.59 6.53
C ARG A 35 2.23 7.17 5.07
N VAL A 36 1.40 7.82 4.25
CA VAL A 36 1.35 7.60 2.81
C VAL A 36 2.33 8.54 2.13
N ASP A 37 3.27 7.98 1.37
CA ASP A 37 4.25 8.77 0.64
C ASP A 37 3.60 9.63 -0.45
N VAL A 38 4.22 10.78 -0.73
CA VAL A 38 3.75 11.76 -1.72
C VAL A 38 3.76 11.16 -3.13
N LYS A 39 4.73 10.30 -3.45
CA LYS A 39 4.79 9.63 -4.76
C LYS A 39 3.60 8.71 -4.98
N LEU A 40 3.21 7.96 -3.95
CA LEU A 40 2.04 7.07 -4.00
C LEU A 40 0.76 7.89 -4.16
N ASN A 41 0.65 8.99 -3.41
CA ASN A 41 -0.47 9.91 -3.57
C ASN A 41 -0.55 10.44 -5.00
N LYS A 42 0.53 10.97 -5.56
CA LYS A 42 0.58 11.46 -6.96
C LYS A 42 0.15 10.39 -7.96
N GLN A 43 0.58 9.13 -7.77
CA GLN A 43 0.20 8.04 -8.66
C GLN A 43 -1.30 7.74 -8.62
N ILE A 44 -1.91 7.76 -7.42
CA ILE A 44 -3.35 7.56 -7.23
C ILE A 44 -4.15 8.67 -7.89
N TRP A 45 -3.70 9.93 -7.76
CA TRP A 45 -4.36 11.12 -8.30
C TRP A 45 -4.01 11.41 -9.78
N SER A 46 -3.08 10.68 -10.39
CA SER A 46 -2.57 10.95 -11.75
C SER A 46 -3.65 10.99 -12.84
N ARG A 47 -4.71 10.19 -12.68
CA ARG A 47 -5.83 10.06 -13.63
C ARG A 47 -7.08 10.86 -13.22
N GLY A 48 -6.95 11.70 -12.18
CA GLY A 48 -8.03 12.48 -11.61
C GLY A 48 -8.97 11.68 -10.69
N ILE A 49 -10.06 12.35 -10.27
CA ILE A 49 -10.93 11.86 -9.19
C ILE A 49 -11.78 10.64 -9.56
N ARG A 50 -12.19 10.52 -10.84
CA ARG A 50 -13.13 9.48 -11.30
C ARG A 50 -12.45 8.14 -11.60
N SER A 51 -11.18 8.18 -12.00
CA SER A 51 -10.48 7.06 -12.64
C SER A 51 -9.23 6.67 -11.86
N VAL A 52 -9.39 6.05 -10.71
CA VAL A 52 -8.24 5.56 -9.92
C VAL A 52 -7.60 4.34 -10.61
N PRO A 53 -6.26 4.17 -10.59
CA PRO A 53 -5.62 2.96 -11.07
C PRO A 53 -6.20 1.71 -10.39
N ARG A 54 -6.63 0.71 -11.17
CA ARG A 54 -7.30 -0.50 -10.64
C ARG A 54 -6.39 -1.34 -9.73
N ARG A 55 -5.07 -1.29 -9.94
CA ARG A 55 -4.07 -2.03 -9.18
C ARG A 55 -2.84 -1.16 -9.02
N VAL A 56 -2.38 -1.01 -7.78
CA VAL A 56 -1.12 -0.33 -7.45
C VAL A 56 -0.28 -1.30 -6.65
N ARG A 57 1.00 -1.44 -7.03
CA ARG A 57 1.96 -2.22 -6.26
C ARG A 57 2.59 -1.31 -5.22
N VAL A 58 2.38 -1.66 -3.97
CA VAL A 58 2.78 -0.84 -2.82
C VAL A 58 3.79 -1.62 -2.00
N ARG A 59 4.83 -0.93 -1.53
CA ARG A 59 5.76 -1.44 -0.52
C ARG A 59 5.43 -0.79 0.81
N ILE A 60 5.24 -1.61 1.83
CA ILE A 60 4.97 -1.16 3.20
C ILE A 60 6.20 -1.48 4.02
N ALA A 61 6.77 -0.47 4.67
CA ALA A 61 7.92 -0.61 5.56
C ALA A 61 7.52 -0.13 6.96
N ARG A 62 7.82 -0.94 7.98
CA ARG A 62 7.66 -0.53 9.37
C ARG A 62 8.98 0.08 9.86
N LYS A 63 8.91 1.29 10.40
CA LYS A 63 10.06 2.01 10.95
C LYS A 63 9.76 2.43 12.39
N ARG A 64 10.81 2.58 13.19
CA ARG A 64 10.69 3.17 14.53
C ARG A 64 10.64 4.69 14.38
N ASN A 65 9.82 5.32 15.22
CA ASN A 65 9.83 6.76 15.34
C ASN A 65 10.92 7.16 16.33
N ASP A 66 11.74 8.15 15.96
CA ASP A 66 12.85 8.64 16.79
C ASP A 66 12.47 9.89 17.61
N ASP A 67 11.23 10.38 17.47
CA ASP A 67 10.74 11.55 18.23
C ASP A 67 10.37 11.15 19.67
N GLU A 68 10.91 11.85 20.67
CA GLU A 68 10.71 11.55 22.10
C GLU A 68 9.26 11.77 22.57
N ASP A 69 8.44 12.55 21.86
CA ASP A 69 7.03 12.86 22.18
C ASP A 69 6.01 11.95 21.45
N ALA A 70 6.46 10.89 20.78
CA ALA A 70 5.59 10.08 19.94
C ALA A 70 4.68 9.14 20.73
N ILE A 71 3.36 9.23 20.50
CA ILE A 71 2.36 8.34 21.10
C ILE A 71 2.55 6.87 20.66
N GLU A 72 3.07 6.66 19.45
CA GLU A 72 3.36 5.32 18.91
C GLU A 72 4.83 5.21 18.50
N GLU A 73 5.50 4.18 19.01
CA GLU A 73 6.91 3.89 18.73
C GLU A 73 7.17 3.44 17.28
N LEU A 74 6.13 2.92 16.60
CA LEU A 74 6.23 2.29 15.29
C LEU A 74 5.26 2.94 14.32
N TYR A 75 5.78 3.38 13.17
CA TYR A 75 4.94 3.86 12.07
C TYR A 75 5.17 3.02 10.80
N SER A 76 4.11 2.94 9.99
CA SER A 76 4.17 2.29 8.68
C SER A 76 4.32 3.35 7.58
N LEU A 77 5.41 3.28 6.82
CA LEU A 77 5.62 4.08 5.62
C LEU A 77 5.17 3.29 4.39
N VAL A 78 4.30 3.90 3.60
CA VAL A 78 3.71 3.29 2.40
C VAL A 78 4.26 3.98 1.16
N THR A 79 5.02 3.25 0.34
CA THR A 79 5.72 3.76 -0.86
C THR A 79 5.30 3.02 -2.13
N VAL A 80 5.49 3.66 -3.29
CA VAL A 80 5.29 2.99 -4.59
C VAL A 80 6.43 2.01 -4.82
N ALA A 81 6.10 0.79 -5.27
CA ALA A 81 7.10 -0.10 -5.84
C ALA A 81 7.50 0.44 -7.22
N GLU A 82 8.47 1.35 -7.30
CA GLU A 82 9.03 1.78 -8.58
C GLU A 82 9.66 0.57 -9.28
N LEU A 83 9.14 0.22 -10.45
CA LEU A 83 9.75 -0.79 -11.33
C LEU A 83 10.92 -0.13 -12.07
N HIS A 84 11.99 0.21 -11.37
CA HIS A 84 13.22 0.64 -12.05
C HIS A 84 14.20 -0.53 -12.08
N GLN A 85 14.41 -1.03 -13.31
CA GLN A 85 15.22 -2.19 -13.71
C GLN A 85 14.71 -3.55 -13.21
N VAL A 86 13.86 -4.19 -14.01
CA VAL A 86 13.91 -5.64 -14.12
C VAL A 86 14.48 -5.93 -15.50
N CYS A 87 15.76 -6.26 -15.50
CA CYS A 87 16.39 -7.01 -16.57
C CYS A 87 15.47 -8.16 -16.98
N ALA A 88 15.50 -8.53 -18.26
CA ALA A 88 14.69 -9.58 -18.86
C ALA A 88 15.04 -10.98 -18.31
N THR A 89 14.76 -11.23 -17.04
CA THR A 89 14.79 -12.55 -16.43
C THR A 89 13.42 -12.81 -15.82
N LEU A 90 12.67 -13.68 -16.51
CA LEU A 90 11.59 -14.47 -15.96
C LEU A 90 11.89 -14.86 -14.51
N SER A 91 11.19 -14.23 -13.58
CA SER A 91 11.10 -14.68 -12.19
C SER A 91 9.71 -14.32 -11.68
N PHE A 92 8.72 -15.03 -12.25
CA PHE A 92 7.70 -15.62 -11.41
C PHE A 92 8.41 -16.43 -10.32
N LEU A 93 8.62 -15.88 -9.13
CA LEU A 93 8.59 -16.62 -7.85
C LEU A 93 8.80 -15.67 -6.66
N LEU A 94 7.79 -15.67 -5.78
CA LEU A 94 7.89 -15.79 -4.31
C LEU A 94 8.77 -14.77 -3.56
N CYS A 95 8.19 -13.95 -2.70
CA CYS A 95 7.78 -14.42 -1.37
C CYS A 95 8.90 -15.25 -0.70
N LYS A 96 10.00 -14.60 -0.34
CA LYS A 96 10.85 -15.05 0.78
C LYS A 96 10.20 -14.53 2.08
N ILE A 97 9.00 -15.03 2.36
CA ILE A 97 8.64 -15.28 3.76
C ILE A 97 9.39 -16.55 4.09
N GLN A 98 10.20 -16.43 5.14
CA GLN A 98 10.86 -17.49 5.85
C GLN A 98 9.97 -18.75 5.89
N LEU A 99 10.52 -19.84 5.38
CA LEU A 99 10.26 -21.22 5.78
C LEU A 99 9.17 -21.40 6.85
N LEU A 100 8.03 -21.91 6.38
CA LEU A 100 7.20 -22.96 6.97
C LEU A 100 5.72 -22.61 6.79
N GLY A 101 5.06 -23.48 6.03
CA GLY A 101 3.66 -23.76 6.27
C GLY A 101 2.68 -22.97 5.43
N PHE A 102 1.97 -23.73 4.61
CA PHE A 102 0.55 -23.55 4.34
C PHE A 102 0.14 -22.33 3.52
N PHE A 103 -0.19 -22.64 2.26
CA PHE A 103 -1.53 -22.43 1.72
C PHE A 103 -2.29 -21.21 2.28
N CYS A 104 -2.43 -20.18 1.44
CA CYS A 104 -3.72 -19.49 1.38
C CYS A 104 -4.00 -19.08 -0.07
N LYS A 105 -4.93 -19.83 -0.67
CA LYS A 105 -5.61 -19.59 -1.94
C LYS A 105 -5.95 -18.11 -2.13
N ILE A 106 -5.64 -17.57 -3.31
CA ILE A 106 -6.60 -16.97 -4.25
C ILE A 106 -6.19 -17.43 -5.65
#